data_AF-A0A261VSX6-F1
#
_entry.id   AF-A0A261VSX6-F1
#
_cell.length_a   1.000
_cell.length_b   1.000
_cell.length_c   1.000
_cell.angle_alpha   90.00
_cell.angle_beta   90.00
_cell.angle_gamma   90.00
#
_symmetry.space_group_name_H-M   'P 1'
#
loop_
_entity.id
_entity.type
_entity.pdbx_description
1 polymer ?
#
loop_
_entity_poly.entity_id
_entity_poly.type
_entity_poly.pdbx_seq_one_letter_code
_entity_poly.pdbx_strand_id
1 'polypeptide(L)' 'MGCGELVLKLRKHLKSMPGGLMRVVAHDPGAIHDIPAFCRMTRNSLEHYDAATHTFWIRSRLDW' A
#
# COMPACT_ATOMS: atom_id res chain seq x y z
N MET A 1 17.67 5.42 -0.61
CA MET A 1 16.28 5.48 -0.10
C MET A 1 15.84 4.05 0.15
N GLY A 2 15.90 3.58 1.40
CA GLY A 2 15.52 2.20 1.73
C GLY A 2 13.99 2.04 1.79
N CYS A 3 13.49 0.82 1.56
CA CYS A 3 12.06 0.46 1.58
C CYS A 3 11.33 0.95 2.85
N GLY A 4 12.03 1.13 3.98
CA GLY A 4 11.43 1.58 5.24
C GLY A 4 10.81 2.99 5.22
N GLU A 5 11.42 3.97 4.55
CA GLU A 5 10.89 5.35 4.57
C GLU A 5 9.62 5.47 3.71
N LEU A 6 9.57 4.74 2.59
CA LEU A 6 8.41 4.70 1.71
C LEU A 6 7.20 4.10 2.42
N VAL A 7 7.40 3.00 3.15
CA VAL A 7 6.38 2.34 3.94
C VAL A 7 5.83 3.25 5.04
N LEU A 8 6.69 4.03 5.70
CA LEU A 8 6.26 5.02 6.69
C LEU A 8 5.42 6.13 6.06
N LYS A 9 5.82 6.66 4.90
CA LYS A 9 5.07 7.70 4.17
C LYS A 9 3.71 7.18 3.70
N LEU A 10 3.66 5.95 3.18
CA LEU A 10 2.43 5.30 2.77
C LEU A 10 1.48 5.12 3.96
N ARG A 11 1.98 4.62 5.09
CA ARG A 11 1.18 4.46 6.32
C ARG A 11 0.62 5.80 6.82
N LYS A 12 1.42 6.88 6.79
CA LYS A 12 0.95 8.22 7.19
C LYS A 12 -0.20 8.71 6.30
N HIS A 13 -0.09 8.53 4.98
CA HIS A 13 -1.16 8.90 4.05
C HIS A 13 -2.42 8.06 4.28
N LEU A 14 -2.30 6.74 4.39
CA LEU A 14 -3.48 5.89 4.65
C LEU A 14 -4.18 6.30 5.96
N LYS A 15 -3.42 6.63 7.02
CA LYS A 15 -3.97 7.09 8.29
C LYS A 15 -4.75 8.41 8.17
N SER A 16 -4.40 9.31 7.25
CA SER A 16 -5.15 10.55 7.04
C SER A 16 -6.43 10.38 6.21
N MET A 17 -6.68 9.18 5.66
CA MET A 17 -7.86 8.88 4.83
C MET A 17 -8.46 7.50 5.18
N PRO A 18 -9.04 7.33 6.38
CA PRO A 18 -9.72 6.09 6.76
C PRO A 18 -10.81 5.72 5.75
N GLY A 19 -10.80 4.47 5.26
CA GLY A 19 -11.73 3.98 4.24
C GLY A 19 -11.43 4.41 2.79
N GLY A 20 -10.51 5.36 2.61
CA GLY A 20 -10.13 5.87 1.30
C GLY A 20 -9.34 4.85 0.48
N LEU A 21 -9.45 4.95 -0.84
CA LEU A 21 -8.73 4.11 -1.79
C LEU A 21 -7.52 4.87 -2.36
N MET A 22 -6.32 4.33 -2.14
CA MET A 22 -5.07 4.93 -2.63
C MET A 22 -4.47 4.07 -3.74
N ARG A 23 -4.05 4.72 -4.83
CA ARG A 23 -3.31 4.09 -5.92
C ARG A 23 -1.81 4.25 -5.68
N VAL A 24 -1.08 3.15 -5.65
CA VAL A 24 0.37 3.07 -5.46
C VAL A 24 0.99 2.42 -6.69
N VAL A 25 1.88 3.12 -7.37
CA VAL A 25 2.67 2.55 -8.48
C VAL A 25 4.05 2.22 -7.92
N ALA A 26 4.43 0.95 -7.99
CA ALA A 26 5.74 0.50 -7.54
C ALA A 26 6.61 0.17 -8.74
N HIS A 27 7.85 0.67 -8.76
CA HIS A 27 8.82 0.31 -9.80
C HIS A 27 9.77 -0.82 -9.36
N ASP A 28 9.61 -1.28 -8.12
CA ASP A 28 10.44 -2.34 -7.55
C ASP A 28 9.76 -3.71 -7.74
N PRO A 29 10.47 -4.72 -8.27
CA PRO A 29 9.90 -6.06 -8.48
C PRO A 29 9.51 -6.75 -7.17
N GLY A 30 10.15 -6.41 -6.04
CA GLY A 30 9.84 -6.91 -4.71
C GLY A 30 8.51 -6.41 -4.15
N ALA A 31 7.97 -5.31 -4.70
CA ALA A 31 6.70 -4.73 -4.25
C ALA A 31 5.51 -5.70 -4.38
N ILE A 32 5.60 -6.67 -5.29
CA ILE A 32 4.60 -7.73 -5.47
C ILE A 32 4.45 -8.56 -4.19
N HIS A 33 5.52 -8.74 -3.42
CA HIS A 33 5.51 -9.45 -2.15
C HIS A 33 5.36 -8.49 -0.96
N ASP A 34 6.01 -7.33 -1.01
CA ASP A 34 6.00 -6.36 0.09
C ASP A 34 4.64 -5.68 0.29
N ILE A 35 3.93 -5.31 -0.79
CA ILE A 35 2.64 -4.60 -0.68
C ILE A 35 1.57 -5.49 -0.01
N PRO A 36 1.37 -6.76 -0.43
CA PRO A 36 0.44 -7.65 0.28
C PRO A 36 0.85 -7.90 1.73
N ALA A 37 2.14 -8.06 2.01
CA ALA A 37 2.64 -8.22 3.37
C ALA A 37 2.37 -6.97 4.23
N PHE A 38 2.65 -5.79 3.71
CA PHE A 38 2.34 -4.51 4.35
C PHE A 38 0.85 -4.36 4.63
N CYS A 39 -0.02 -4.67 3.68
CA CYS A 39 -1.47 -4.61 3.84
C CYS A 39 -1.93 -5.52 5.00
N ARG A 40 -1.45 -6.77 5.04
CA ARG A 40 -1.73 -7.72 6.14
C ARG A 40 -1.25 -7.20 7.49
N MET A 41 0.00 -6.71 7.58
CA MET A 41 0.58 -6.20 8.82
C MET A 41 -0.14 -4.95 9.34
N THR A 42 -0.63 -4.10 8.44
CA THR A 42 -1.29 -2.83 8.79
C THR A 42 -2.81 -2.93 8.83
N ARG A 43 -3.38 -4.12 8.58
CA ARG A 43 -4.82 -4.38 8.47
C ARG A 43 -5.52 -3.52 7.40
N ASN A 44 -4.80 -3.13 6.36
CA ASN A 44 -5.36 -2.47 5.18
C ASN A 44 -5.74 -3.52 4.13
N SER A 45 -6.66 -3.19 3.24
CA SER A 45 -7.12 -4.09 2.17
C SER A 45 -6.45 -3.76 0.84
N LEU A 46 -5.92 -4.76 0.14
CA LEU A 46 -5.51 -4.62 -1.25
C LEU A 46 -6.71 -4.97 -2.14
N GLU A 47 -7.32 -3.96 -2.74
CA GLU A 47 -8.54 -4.11 -3.54
C GLU A 47 -8.23 -4.60 -4.96
N HIS A 48 -7.12 -4.12 -5.52
CA HIS A 48 -6.73 -4.45 -6.88
C HIS A 48 -5.21 -4.39 -7.06
N TYR A 49 -4.70 -5.24 -7.94
CA TYR A 49 -3.33 -5.22 -8.40
C TYR A 49 -3.29 -5.42 -9.91
N ASP A 50 -2.65 -4.48 -10.61
CA ASP A 50 -2.39 -4.55 -12.03
C ASP A 50 -0.90 -4.83 -12.27
N ALA A 51 -0.61 -6.02 -12.78
CA ALA A 51 0.76 -6.48 -13.03
C ALA A 51 1.42 -5.79 -14.23
N ALA A 52 0.63 -5.32 -15.21
CA ALA A 52 1.17 -4.65 -16.40
C ALA A 52 1.81 -3.30 -16.04
N THR A 53 1.20 -2.57 -15.11
CA THR A 53 1.66 -1.24 -14.67
C THR A 53 2.30 -1.24 -13.28
N HIS A 54 2.39 -2.40 -12.63
CA HIS A 54 2.82 -2.54 -11.23
C HIS A 54 2.06 -1.60 -10.29
N THR A 55 0.74 -1.50 -10.51
CA THR A 55 -0.14 -0.60 -9.76
C THR A 55 -0.96 -1.38 -8.74
N PHE A 56 -1.00 -0.87 -7.52
CA PHE A 56 -1.73 -1.44 -6.39
C PHE A 56 -2.77 -0.44 -5.90
N TRP A 57 -3.98 -0.92 -5.64
CA TRP A 57 -5.04 -0.12 -5.03
C TRP A 57 -5.26 -0.59 -3.60
N ILE A 58 -4.83 0.23 -2.65
CA ILE A 58 -4.88 -0.08 -1.22
C ILE A 58 -5.99 0.74 -0.60
N ARG A 59 -6.97 0.05 -0.03
CA ARG A 59 -7.99 0.67 0.81
C ARG A 59 -7.47 0.79 2.24
N SER A 60 -7.46 2.02 2.71
CA SER A 60 -7.17 2.34 4.10
C SER A 60 -8.24 1.74 5.00
N ARG A 61 -7.81 1.12 6.10
CA ARG A 61 -8.71 0.64 7.14
C ARG A 61 -9.51 1.78 7.77
N LEU A 62 -10.65 1.43 8.35
CA LEU A 62 -11.52 2.39 9.03
C LEU A 62 -11.07 2.64 10.48
N ASP A 63 -10.40 1.67 11.10
CA ASP A 63 -10.01 1.65 12.52
C ASP A 63 -8.51 1.98 12.74
N TRP A 64 -8.12 3.24 12.54
CA TRP A 64 -6.71 3.66 12.67
C TRP A 64 -6.17 3.83 14.09
#